data_AF-A0AAW6YEI2-F1
#
_entry.id   AF-A0AAW6YEI2-F1
#
_cell.length_a   1.000
_cell.length_b   1.000
_cell.length_c   1.000
_cell.angle_alpha   90.00
_cell.angle_beta   90.00
_cell.angle_gamma   90.00
#
_symmetry.space_group_name_H-M   'P 1'
#
loop_
_entity.id
_entity.type
_entity.pdbx_description
1 polymer ?
#
loop_
_entity_poly.entity_id
_entity_poly.type
_entity_poly.pdbx_seq_one_letter_code
_entity_poly.pdbx_strand_id
1 'polypeptide(L)'
;RIDWNESAAVIERKIRAFNPVPAAWVEYQGKPMKIWRAEVVAQQGRAGEVLSCSADGLVVACGENALKITELQPSGSKRMP
;
A
#
# COMPACT_ATOMS: atom_id res chain seq x y z
N ARG A 1 -7.38 7.52 2.47
CA ARG A 1 -7.78 6.19 1.95
C ARG A 1 -7.15 6.03 0.58
N ILE A 2 -6.50 4.92 0.31
CA ILE A 2 -5.96 4.60 -1.02
C ILE A 2 -7.09 4.08 -1.91
N ASP A 3 -7.11 4.52 -3.16
CA ASP A 3 -7.88 3.91 -4.24
C ASP A 3 -6.93 3.11 -5.12
N TRP A 4 -7.11 1.79 -5.18
CA TRP A 4 -6.26 0.89 -5.94
C TRP A 4 -6.46 1.00 -7.45
N ASN A 5 -7.51 1.67 -7.93
CA ASN A 5 -7.71 1.90 -9.36
C ASN A 5 -6.79 2.99 -9.92
N GLU A 6 -6.10 3.75 -9.05
CA GLU A 6 -5.08 4.70 -9.48
C GLU A 6 -3.78 3.97 -9.88
N SER A 7 -2.90 4.63 -10.63
CA SER A 7 -1.59 4.04 -10.94
C SER A 7 -0.73 3.90 -9.69
N ALA A 8 0.10 2.85 -9.62
CA ALA A 8 0.98 2.62 -8.49
C ALA A 8 1.86 3.85 -8.18
N ALA A 9 2.31 4.57 -9.21
CA ALA A 9 3.12 5.77 -9.06
C ALA A 9 2.34 6.96 -8.46
N VAL A 10 1.02 7.06 -8.67
CA VAL A 10 0.19 8.08 -8.01
C VAL A 10 -0.02 7.71 -6.54
N ILE A 11 -0.33 6.45 -6.25
CA ILE A 11 -0.52 5.94 -4.89
C ILE A 11 0.76 6.10 -4.07
N GLU A 12 1.92 5.74 -4.63
CA GLU A 12 3.24 5.89 -4.00
C GLU A 12 3.50 7.35 -3.59
N ARG A 13 3.25 8.30 -4.50
CA ARG A 13 3.39 9.74 -4.20
C ARG A 13 2.45 10.18 -3.08
N LYS A 14 1.21 9.69 -3.04
CA LYS A 14 0.26 9.99 -1.95
C LYS A 14 0.73 9.44 -0.61
N ILE A 15 1.30 8.22 -0.59
CA ILE A 15 1.88 7.62 0.63
C ILE A 15 2.99 8.52 1.17
N ARG A 16 3.90 8.98 0.32
CA ARG A 16 4.96 9.92 0.73
C ARG A 16 4.40 11.26 1.21
N ALA A 17 3.46 11.84 0.47
CA ALA A 17 2.90 13.16 0.79
C ALA A 17 2.11 13.17 2.11
N PHE A 18 1.51 12.05 2.50
CA PHE A 18 0.74 11.94 3.74
C PHE A 18 1.53 11.38 4.92
N ASN A 19 2.82 11.05 4.75
CA ASN A 19 3.69 10.59 5.84
C ASN A 19 4.37 11.80 6.51
N PRO A 20 4.24 12.02 7.84
CA PRO A 20 3.65 11.13 8.85
C PRO A 20 2.16 11.33 9.14
N VAL A 21 1.58 12.48 8.78
CA VAL A 21 0.17 12.82 9.04
C VAL A 21 -0.42 13.41 7.76
N PRO A 22 -1.62 12.97 7.31
CA PRO A 22 -2.60 12.10 7.97
C PRO A 22 -2.39 10.58 7.81
N ALA A 23 -1.32 10.16 7.14
CA ALA A 23 -1.04 8.81 6.65
C ALA A 23 -1.99 8.31 5.56
N ALA A 24 -1.43 7.61 4.57
CA ALA A 24 -2.21 6.80 3.65
C ALA A 24 -2.69 5.52 4.36
N TRP A 25 -3.88 5.04 4.01
CA TRP A 25 -4.49 3.90 4.67
C TRP A 25 -5.47 3.16 3.76
N VAL A 26 -5.68 1.88 4.06
CA VAL A 26 -6.66 0.98 3.43
C VAL A 26 -7.50 0.31 4.50
N GLU A 27 -8.64 -0.24 4.11
CA GLU A 27 -9.44 -1.09 4.98
C GLU A 27 -9.02 -2.55 4.79
N TYR A 28 -8.70 -3.23 5.88
CA TYR A 28 -8.40 -4.65 5.91
C TYR A 28 -9.15 -5.29 7.07
N GLN A 29 -9.98 -6.30 6.79
CA GLN A 29 -10.84 -6.96 7.78
C GLN A 29 -11.69 -5.97 8.61
N GLY A 30 -12.26 -4.94 7.95
CA GLY A 30 -13.10 -3.92 8.60
C GLY A 30 -12.32 -2.95 9.51
N LYS A 31 -10.98 -2.97 9.48
CA LYS A 31 -10.13 -2.08 10.27
C LYS A 31 -9.20 -1.28 9.37
N PRO A 32 -8.86 -0.03 9.73
CA PRO A 32 -7.89 0.76 8.99
C PRO A 32 -6.48 0.18 9.19
N MET A 33 -5.77 -0.03 8.09
CA MET A 33 -4.35 -0.36 8.05
C MET A 33 -3.63 0.79 7.35
N LYS A 34 -2.68 1.42 8.05
CA LYS A 34 -1.88 2.53 7.50
C LYS A 34 -0.70 1.98 6.70
N ILE A 35 -0.33 2.70 5.65
CA ILE A 35 0.82 2.39 4.80
C ILE A 35 1.79 3.56 4.88
N TRP A 36 3.04 3.26 5.20
CA TRP A 36 4.07 4.25 5.50
C TRP A 36 5.12 4.35 4.41
N ARG A 37 5.50 3.21 3.83
CA ARG A 37 6.48 3.12 2.74
C ARG A 37 6.03 2.07 1.73
N ALA A 38 6.21 2.42 0.47
CA ALA A 38 5.97 1.52 -0.63
C ALA A 38 6.78 1.94 -1.85
N GLU A 39 6.97 1.01 -2.77
CA GLU A 39 7.73 1.19 -4.00
C GLU A 39 6.89 0.73 -5.20
N VAL A 40 7.08 1.37 -6.34
CA VAL A 40 6.44 0.94 -7.60
C VAL A 40 7.21 -0.25 -8.16
N VAL A 41 6.49 -1.31 -8.52
CA VAL A 41 7.07 -2.48 -9.20
C VAL A 41 6.31 -2.77 -10.49
N ALA A 42 7.04 -3.20 -11.52
CA ALA A 42 6.48 -3.52 -12.83
C ALA A 42 5.81 -4.91 -12.82
N GLN A 43 4.67 -5.00 -12.13
CA GLN A 43 3.79 -6.17 -12.11
C GLN A 43 2.35 -5.73 -12.38
N GLN A 44 1.50 -6.65 -12.82
CA GLN A 44 0.12 -6.35 -13.17
C GLN A 44 -0.81 -7.41 -12.58
N GLY A 45 -2.06 -7.03 -12.35
CA GLY A 45 -3.14 -7.88 -11.85
C GLY A 45 -4.40 -7.07 -11.69
N ARG A 46 -5.40 -7.61 -10.98
CA ARG A 46 -6.63 -6.86 -10.70
C ARG A 46 -6.36 -5.80 -9.63
N ALA A 47 -6.80 -4.56 -9.83
CA ALA A 47 -6.65 -3.50 -8.83
C ALA A 47 -7.12 -3.95 -7.43
N GLY A 48 -6.23 -3.87 -6.43
CA GLY A 48 -6.45 -4.31 -5.06
C GLY A 48 -6.13 -5.78 -4.78
N GLU A 49 -5.73 -6.55 -5.78
CA GLU A 49 -5.28 -7.94 -5.63
C GLU A 49 -3.88 -8.01 -5.01
N VAL A 50 -3.71 -8.90 -4.03
CA VAL A 50 -2.39 -9.21 -3.46
C VAL A 50 -1.69 -10.20 -4.40
N LEU A 51 -0.65 -9.75 -5.09
CA LEU A 51 0.14 -10.55 -6.02
C LEU A 51 1.20 -11.39 -5.30
N SER A 52 1.75 -10.87 -4.21
CA SER A 52 2.77 -11.55 -3.42
C SER A 52 2.74 -11.07 -1.97
N CYS A 53 2.97 -11.99 -1.05
CA CYS A 53 3.15 -11.73 0.38
C CYS A 53 4.41 -12.48 0.83
N SER A 54 5.46 -11.74 1.15
CA SER A 54 6.77 -12.29 1.50
C SER A 54 7.43 -11.47 2.60
N ALA A 55 8.57 -11.95 3.12
CA ALA A 55 9.36 -11.21 4.11
C ALA A 55 9.88 -9.86 3.57
N ASP A 56 9.99 -9.72 2.24
CA ASP A 56 10.47 -8.49 1.60
C ASP A 56 9.36 -7.44 1.42
N GLY A 57 8.10 -7.80 1.71
CA GLY A 57 6.94 -6.92 1.60
C GLY A 57 5.72 -7.54 0.91
N LEU A 58 4.66 -6.74 0.85
CA LEU A 58 3.36 -7.09 0.25
C LEU A 58 3.21 -6.38 -1.10
N VAL A 59 3.03 -7.12 -2.19
CA VAL A 59 2.81 -6.54 -3.52
C VAL A 59 1.31 -6.53 -3.83
N VAL A 60 0.76 -5.34 -4.10
CA VAL A 60 -0.65 -5.15 -4.43
C VAL A 60 -0.79 -4.53 -5.82
N ALA A 61 -1.56 -5.16 -6.70
CA ALA A 61 -1.84 -4.65 -8.03
C ALA A 61 -2.64 -3.34 -7.97
N CYS A 62 -2.28 -2.40 -8.84
CA CYS A 62 -2.93 -1.10 -8.98
C CYS A 62 -3.59 -0.97 -10.36
N GLY A 63 -4.20 0.17 -10.67
CA GLY A 63 -4.78 0.42 -12.00
C GLY A 63 -3.74 0.40 -13.12
N GLU A 64 -2.50 0.74 -12.78
CA GLU A 64 -1.32 0.54 -13.62
C GLU A 64 -0.14 0.16 -12.71
N ASN A 65 0.62 -0.85 -13.12
CA ASN A 65 1.69 -1.46 -12.33
C ASN A 65 1.20 -2.00 -10.96
N ALA A 66 2.12 -2.27 -10.04
CA ALA A 66 1.80 -2.69 -8.69
C ALA A 66 2.63 -1.93 -7.66
N LEU A 67 2.19 -1.99 -6.41
CA LEU A 67 2.80 -1.31 -5.28
C LEU A 67 3.34 -2.36 -4.30
N LYS A 68 4.65 -2.37 -4.08
CA LYS A 68 5.30 -3.17 -3.04
C LYS A 68 5.32 -2.36 -1.74
N ILE A 69 4.47 -2.73 -0.79
CA ILE A 69 4.43 -2.15 0.55
C ILE A 69 5.54 -2.77 1.40
N THR A 70 6.38 -1.91 1.98
CA THR A 70 7.55 -2.29 2.78
C THR A 70 7.53 -1.70 4.19
N GLU A 71 6.48 -0.96 4.53
CA GLU A 71 6.21 -0.54 5.91
C GLU A 71 4.71 -0.25 6.07
N LEU A 72 4.06 -0.93 7.01
CA LEU A 72 2.63 -0.80 7.30
C LEU A 72 2.35 -0.77 8.80
N GLN A 73 1.12 -0.43 9.18
CA GLN A 73 0.68 -0.44 10.57
C GLN A 73 -0.79 -0.87 10.65
N PRO A 74 -1.06 -2.10 11.15
CA PRO A 74 -2.42 -2.52 11.49
C PRO A 74 -3.01 -1.64 12.61
N SER A 75 -4.33 -1.51 12.64
CA SER A 75 -5.02 -0.76 13.71
C SER A 75 -4.63 -1.25 15.10
N GLY A 76 -4.28 -0.32 15.99
CA GLY A 76 -3.87 -0.62 17.37
C GLY A 76 -2.47 -1.23 17.53
N SER A 77 -1.68 -1.34 16.46
CA SER A 77 -0.33 -1.92 16.47
C SER A 77 0.76 -0.87 16.23
N LYS A 78 2.04 -1.25 16.40
CA LYS A 78 3.19 -0.43 15.99
C LYS A 78 3.41 -0.54 14.48
N ARG A 79 4.22 0.36 13.92
CA ARG A 79 4.69 0.25 12.53
C ARG A 79 5.54 -1.01 12.37
N MET A 80 5.38 -1.68 11.24
CA MET A 80 6.04 -2.94 10.89
C MET A 80 6.67 -2.78 9.50
N PRO A 81 7.96 -3.13 9.33
CA PRO A 81 8.55 -3.36 8.01
C PRO A 81 7.82 -4.48 7.26
#